data_AF-A0A3B0QC10-F1
#
_entry.id   AF-A0A3B0QC10-F1
#
_cell.length_a   1.000
_cell.length_b   1.000
_cell.length_c   1.000
_cell.angle_alpha   90.00
_cell.angle_beta   90.00
_cell.angle_gamma   90.00
#
_symmetry.space_group_name_H-M   'P 1'
#
loop_
_entity.id
_entity.type
_entity.pdbx_description
1 polymer ?
#
loop_
_entity_poly.entity_id
_entity_poly.type
_entity_poly.pdbx_seq_one_letter_code
_entity_poly.pdbx_strand_id
1 'polypeptide(L)'
;MAEIYINIKTPKKFSEKLNKLFEEINILDISVMNPFLMVILKKFKDEKIFQNDLIEILKLCISYVLRRSICGMATNALNKVFLALAKSANENFDGNYLNSIKAFFKQANNYNKFPDDEEFKKAFKNSQIYKKTYIKYILTKLEHYDTKNVMVTGNMSIEHIMPQNKNLSKEW
;
A
#
# COMPACT_ATOMS: atom_id res chain seq x y z
N MET A 1 -16.79 -3.50 16.04
CA MET A 1 -15.53 -4.07 15.53
C MET A 1 -15.74 -4.91 14.27
N ALA A 2 -16.69 -5.86 14.25
CA ALA A 2 -16.99 -6.67 13.06
C ALA A 2 -17.34 -5.84 11.80
N GLU A 3 -18.15 -4.78 11.95
CA GLU A 3 -18.53 -3.91 10.83
C GLU A 3 -17.32 -3.18 10.18
N ILE A 4 -16.38 -2.70 11.00
CA ILE A 4 -15.16 -2.01 10.50
C ILE A 4 -14.32 -3.00 9.68
N TYR A 5 -14.17 -4.22 10.17
CA TYR A 5 -13.42 -5.26 9.46
C TYR A 5 -14.06 -5.63 8.11
N ILE A 6 -15.40 -5.74 8.07
CA ILE A 6 -16.13 -5.96 6.81
C ILE A 6 -15.89 -4.81 5.84
N ASN A 7 -15.92 -3.56 6.30
CA ASN A 7 -15.69 -2.40 5.44
C ASN A 7 -14.26 -2.33 4.88
N ILE A 8 -13.27 -2.90 5.57
CA ILE A 8 -11.90 -3.05 5.03
C ILE A 8 -11.88 -4.10 3.92
N LYS A 9 -12.53 -5.25 4.12
CA LYS A 9 -12.50 -6.38 3.17
C LYS A 9 -13.42 -6.20 1.97
N THR A 10 -14.53 -5.48 2.16
CA THR A 10 -15.54 -5.21 1.14
C THR A 10 -15.87 -3.72 1.17
N PRO A 11 -14.98 -2.86 0.66
CA PRO A 11 -15.15 -1.41 0.73
C PRO A 11 -16.27 -0.95 -0.20
N LYS A 12 -17.45 -0.68 0.37
CA LYS A 12 -18.62 -0.16 -0.36
C LYS A 12 -19.27 1.06 0.30
N LYS A 13 -18.85 1.39 1.52
CA LYS A 13 -19.51 2.39 2.38
C LYS A 13 -18.74 3.71 2.50
N PHE A 14 -17.56 3.84 1.87
CA PHE A 14 -16.79 5.08 1.88
C PHE A 14 -16.93 5.83 0.55
N SER A 15 -16.32 7.02 0.48
CA SER A 15 -16.15 7.72 -0.80
C SER A 15 -15.36 6.87 -1.80
N GLU A 16 -15.55 7.13 -3.08
CA GLU A 16 -14.91 6.38 -4.17
C GLU A 16 -13.38 6.30 -4.01
N LYS A 17 -12.74 7.41 -3.60
CA LYS A 17 -11.29 7.48 -3.36
C LYS A 17 -10.85 6.55 -2.22
N LEU A 18 -11.60 6.52 -1.12
CA LEU A 18 -11.29 5.63 0.00
C LEU A 18 -11.54 4.16 -0.35
N ASN A 19 -12.64 3.86 -1.04
CA ASN A 19 -12.92 2.48 -1.45
C ASN A 19 -11.79 1.94 -2.33
N LYS A 20 -11.34 2.72 -3.32
CA LYS A 20 -10.17 2.39 -4.16
C LYS A 20 -8.93 2.08 -3.31
N LEU A 21 -8.60 2.90 -2.31
CA LEU A 21 -7.44 2.64 -1.44
C LEU A 21 -7.57 1.35 -0.63
N PHE A 22 -8.77 1.02 -0.14
CA PHE A 22 -9.00 -0.26 0.54
C PHE A 22 -8.93 -1.46 -0.42
N GLU A 23 -9.40 -1.32 -1.66
CA GLU A 23 -9.20 -2.32 -2.71
C GLU A 23 -7.71 -2.54 -2.98
N GLU A 24 -6.91 -1.48 -3.08
CA GLU A 24 -5.46 -1.57 -3.25
C GLU A 24 -4.79 -2.31 -2.08
N ILE A 25 -5.20 -2.03 -0.84
CA ILE A 25 -4.71 -2.74 0.35
C ILE A 25 -5.02 -4.23 0.27
N ASN A 26 -6.20 -4.60 -0.24
CA ASN A 26 -6.61 -5.99 -0.41
C ASN A 26 -5.85 -6.66 -1.57
N ILE A 27 -5.64 -5.98 -2.70
CA ILE A 27 -4.86 -6.47 -3.85
C ILE A 27 -3.41 -6.74 -3.46
N LEU A 28 -2.84 -5.86 -2.63
CA LEU A 28 -1.47 -5.99 -2.12
C LEU A 28 -1.35 -6.96 -0.94
N ASP A 29 -2.46 -7.57 -0.50
CA ASP A 29 -2.55 -8.47 0.65
C ASP A 29 -1.87 -7.96 1.93
N ILE A 30 -2.09 -6.68 2.25
CA ILE A 30 -1.47 -6.01 3.41
C ILE A 30 -2.29 -6.27 4.68
N SER A 31 -2.61 -7.53 4.97
CA SER A 31 -3.42 -7.94 6.13
C SER A 31 -2.79 -7.58 7.49
N VAL A 32 -1.46 -7.50 7.53
CA VAL A 32 -0.66 -7.05 8.69
C VAL A 32 -1.06 -5.66 9.21
N MET A 33 -1.63 -4.81 8.36
CA MET A 33 -2.06 -3.47 8.75
C MET A 33 -3.42 -3.46 9.47
N ASN A 34 -4.17 -4.56 9.44
CA ASN A 34 -5.54 -4.61 9.96
C ASN A 34 -5.71 -4.04 11.39
N PRO A 35 -4.84 -4.35 12.37
CA PRO A 35 -4.96 -3.76 13.70
C PRO A 35 -4.90 -2.23 13.68
N PHE A 36 -4.00 -1.66 12.89
CA PHE A 36 -3.89 -0.22 12.70
C PHE A 36 -5.10 0.36 11.96
N LEU A 37 -5.55 -0.29 10.88
CA LEU A 37 -6.74 0.15 10.15
C LEU A 37 -7.98 0.19 11.03
N MET A 38 -8.16 -0.80 11.91
CA MET A 38 -9.31 -0.84 12.81
C MET A 38 -9.30 0.35 13.78
N VAL A 39 -8.13 0.72 14.31
CA VAL A 39 -7.99 1.89 15.19
C VAL A 39 -8.27 3.17 14.41
N ILE A 40 -7.62 3.37 13.25
CA ILE A 40 -7.73 4.62 12.51
C ILE A 40 -9.15 4.84 11.95
N LEU A 41 -9.83 3.77 11.50
CA LEU A 41 -11.21 3.84 11.04
C LEU A 41 -12.20 4.12 12.17
N LYS A 42 -11.92 3.64 13.38
CA LYS A 42 -12.70 4.03 14.56
C LYS A 42 -12.56 5.54 14.82
N LYS A 43 -11.32 6.07 14.79
CA LYS A 43 -11.09 7.52 14.96
C LYS A 43 -11.74 8.36 13.84
N PHE A 44 -11.75 7.86 12.61
CA PHE A 44 -12.48 8.47 11.49
C PHE A 44 -14.00 8.48 11.73
N LYS A 45 -14.58 7.36 12.19
CA LYS A 45 -16.02 7.27 12.52
C LYS A 45 -16.40 8.18 13.70
N ASP A 46 -15.50 8.34 14.66
CA ASP A 46 -15.65 9.26 15.79
C ASP A 46 -15.36 10.74 15.38
N GLU A 47 -15.28 11.04 14.09
CA GLU A 47 -15.04 12.37 13.50
C GLU A 47 -13.73 13.05 13.94
N LYS A 48 -12.76 12.27 14.44
CA LYS A 48 -11.43 12.76 14.85
C LYS A 48 -10.43 12.87 13.72
N ILE A 49 -10.75 12.33 12.55
CA ILE A 49 -9.90 12.32 11.36
C ILE A 49 -10.77 12.77 10.19
N PHE A 50 -10.29 13.75 9.43
CA PHE A 50 -10.98 14.16 8.21
C PHE A 50 -10.72 13.17 7.06
N GLN A 51 -11.64 13.12 6.09
CA GLN A 51 -11.53 12.20 4.97
C GLN A 51 -10.21 12.34 4.20
N ASN A 52 -9.77 13.58 3.95
CA ASN A 52 -8.51 13.85 3.25
C ASN A 52 -7.30 13.34 4.03
N ASP A 53 -7.30 13.49 5.36
CA ASP A 53 -6.23 12.97 6.21
C ASP A 53 -6.21 11.44 6.20
N LEU A 54 -7.39 10.79 6.27
CA LEU A 54 -7.46 9.33 6.15
C LEU A 54 -6.92 8.84 4.81
N ILE A 55 -7.26 9.52 3.70
CA ILE A 55 -6.73 9.22 2.37
C ILE A 55 -5.20 9.28 2.37
N GLU A 56 -4.61 10.34 2.92
CA GLU A 56 -3.16 10.49 2.97
C GLU A 56 -2.50 9.47 3.90
N ILE A 57 -3.12 9.13 5.02
CA ILE A 57 -2.65 8.05 5.91
C ILE A 57 -2.60 6.71 5.16
N LEU A 58 -3.68 6.34 4.46
CA LEU A 58 -3.72 5.07 3.73
C LEU A 58 -2.68 5.02 2.60
N LYS A 59 -2.52 6.13 1.85
CA LYS A 59 -1.45 6.24 0.83
C LYS A 59 -0.06 6.07 1.43
N LEU A 60 0.21 6.69 2.58
CA LEU A 60 1.49 6.53 3.28
C LEU A 60 1.75 5.06 3.65
N CYS A 61 0.74 4.36 4.17
CA CYS A 61 0.88 2.95 4.52
C CYS A 61 1.09 2.05 3.30
N ILE A 62 0.35 2.25 2.21
CA ILE A 62 0.53 1.52 0.95
C ILE A 62 1.96 1.76 0.42
N SER A 63 2.38 3.03 0.35
CA SER A 63 3.73 3.42 -0.09
C SER A 63 4.81 2.77 0.76
N TYR A 64 4.66 2.79 2.08
CA TYR A 64 5.61 2.15 3.02
C TYR A 64 5.79 0.66 2.73
N VAL A 65 4.69 -0.09 2.63
CA VAL A 65 4.74 -1.54 2.41
C VAL A 65 5.31 -1.88 1.04
N LEU A 66 4.85 -1.19 0.00
CA LEU A 66 5.30 -1.42 -1.37
C LEU A 66 6.79 -1.11 -1.53
N ARG A 67 7.26 0.03 -1.01
CA ARG A 67 8.67 0.42 -1.06
C ARG A 67 9.57 -0.57 -0.35
N ARG A 68 9.17 -1.02 0.85
CA ARG A 68 9.92 -2.05 1.58
C ARG A 68 10.02 -3.35 0.82
N SER A 69 8.92 -3.76 0.19
CA SER A 69 8.87 -4.97 -0.63
C SER A 69 9.83 -4.90 -1.83
N ILE A 70 9.85 -3.76 -2.53
CA ILE A 70 10.74 -3.52 -3.68
C ILE A 70 12.20 -3.39 -3.25
N CYS A 71 12.47 -2.75 -2.12
CA CYS A 71 13.81 -2.63 -1.54
C CYS A 71 14.31 -3.93 -0.89
N GLY A 72 13.56 -5.04 -0.96
CA GLY A 72 13.98 -6.34 -0.43
C GLY A 72 14.05 -6.41 1.10
N MET A 73 13.36 -5.52 1.80
CA MET A 73 13.36 -5.49 3.26
C MET A 73 12.48 -6.58 3.85
N ALA A 74 12.89 -7.14 5.00
CA ALA A 74 12.15 -8.20 5.67
C ALA A 74 10.75 -7.77 6.12
N THR A 75 9.77 -8.67 5.95
CA THR A 75 8.35 -8.45 6.25
C THR A 75 8.02 -8.62 7.74
N ASN A 76 8.87 -9.30 8.51
CA ASN A 76 8.71 -9.52 9.95
C ASN A 76 8.61 -8.21 10.76
N ALA A 77 9.21 -7.13 10.28
CA ALA A 77 9.12 -5.80 10.90
C ALA A 77 7.73 -5.18 10.76
N LEU A 78 6.95 -5.52 9.71
CA LEU A 78 5.66 -4.86 9.42
C LEU A 78 4.67 -5.05 10.56
N ASN A 79 4.57 -6.27 11.12
CA ASN A 79 3.71 -6.54 12.28
C ASN A 79 4.04 -5.60 13.44
N LYS A 80 5.31 -5.48 13.81
CA LYS A 80 5.75 -4.62 14.92
C LYS A 80 5.44 -3.15 14.65
N VAL A 81 5.64 -2.71 13.41
CA VAL A 81 5.40 -1.32 12.99
C VAL A 81 3.92 -0.96 13.08
N PHE A 82 3.04 -1.77 12.50
CA PHE A 82 1.61 -1.47 12.51
C PHE A 82 0.98 -1.66 13.89
N LEU A 83 1.48 -2.58 14.72
CA LEU A 83 1.06 -2.66 16.13
C LEU A 83 1.48 -1.41 16.93
N ALA A 84 2.72 -0.93 16.74
CA ALA A 84 3.18 0.30 17.40
C ALA A 84 2.39 1.53 16.95
N LEU A 85 2.07 1.63 15.65
CA LEU A 85 1.18 2.67 15.12
C LEU A 85 -0.23 2.57 15.69
N ALA A 86 -0.80 1.37 15.78
CA ALA A 86 -2.13 1.15 16.35
C ALA A 86 -2.19 1.59 17.82
N LYS A 87 -1.18 1.22 18.62
CA LYS A 87 -1.06 1.65 20.01
C LYS A 87 -0.95 3.18 20.11
N SER A 88 -0.04 3.78 19.34
CA SER A 88 0.19 5.23 19.38
C SER A 88 -1.05 6.03 18.94
N ALA A 89 -1.76 5.57 17.90
CA ALA A 89 -3.00 6.20 17.45
C ALA A 89 -4.14 6.07 18.48
N ASN A 90 -4.12 5.03 19.30
CA ASN A 90 -5.13 4.86 20.34
C ASN A 90 -4.85 5.74 21.57
N GLU A 91 -3.59 5.80 22.02
CA GLU A 91 -3.19 6.32 23.33
C GLU A 91 -2.51 7.69 23.28
N ASN A 92 -1.74 7.99 22.22
CA ASN A 92 -0.74 9.07 22.26
C ASN A 92 -1.03 10.23 21.29
N PHE A 93 -1.84 10.03 20.26
CA PHE A 93 -2.10 11.08 19.25
C PHE A 93 -3.16 12.07 19.76
N ASP A 94 -2.80 13.35 19.75
CA ASP A 94 -3.53 14.50 20.29
C ASP A 94 -4.57 15.11 19.32
N GLY A 95 -5.14 14.28 18.46
CA GLY A 95 -6.06 14.71 17.40
C GLY A 95 -5.36 15.07 16.08
N ASN A 96 -4.04 15.29 16.06
CA ASN A 96 -3.30 15.48 14.81
C ASN A 96 -2.74 14.16 14.25
N TYR A 97 -3.66 13.27 13.84
CA TYR A 97 -3.33 11.92 13.39
C TYR A 97 -2.36 11.87 12.20
N LEU A 98 -2.62 12.66 11.15
CA LEU A 98 -1.80 12.65 9.93
C LEU A 98 -0.35 13.05 10.22
N ASN A 99 -0.13 14.15 10.94
CA ASN A 99 1.23 14.61 11.23
C ASN A 99 1.95 13.67 12.19
N SER A 100 1.24 13.09 13.16
CA SER A 100 1.81 12.12 14.08
C SER A 100 2.29 10.85 13.35
N ILE A 101 1.52 10.36 12.38
CA ILE A 101 1.90 9.21 11.55
C ILE A 101 3.07 9.55 10.63
N LYS A 102 3.08 10.75 10.02
CA LYS A 102 4.23 11.24 9.23
C LYS A 102 5.50 11.32 10.09
N ALA A 103 5.40 11.83 11.31
CA ALA A 103 6.52 11.91 12.25
C ALA A 103 7.02 10.53 12.62
N PHE A 104 6.11 9.58 12.90
CA PHE A 104 6.47 8.18 13.17
C PHE A 104 7.30 7.58 12.03
N PHE A 105 6.87 7.74 10.78
CA PHE A 105 7.62 7.23 9.63
C PHE A 105 8.94 7.97 9.39
N LYS A 106 9.00 9.28 9.65
CA LYS A 106 10.23 10.07 9.54
C LYS A 106 11.29 9.66 10.58
N GLN A 107 10.85 9.24 11.76
CA GLN A 107 11.72 8.77 12.85
C GLN A 107 12.11 7.29 12.70
N ALA A 108 11.44 6.54 11.82
CA ALA A 108 11.70 5.12 11.61
C ALA A 108 13.10 4.89 11.00
N ASN A 109 13.89 4.00 11.62
CA ASN A 109 15.28 3.75 11.26
C ASN A 109 15.60 2.24 11.26
N ASN A 110 16.74 1.85 10.69
CA ASN A 110 17.21 0.47 10.66
C ASN A 110 16.12 -0.52 10.19
N TYR A 111 15.60 -1.36 11.10
CA TYR A 111 14.67 -2.44 10.79
C TYR A 111 13.27 -1.97 10.36
N ASN A 112 12.78 -0.82 10.86
CA ASN A 112 11.48 -0.25 10.51
C ASN A 112 11.57 0.93 9.53
N LYS A 113 12.76 1.21 8.99
CA LYS A 113 13.00 2.30 8.04
C LYS A 113 11.96 2.33 6.92
N PHE A 114 11.50 3.54 6.61
CA PHE A 114 10.74 3.87 5.40
C PHE A 114 11.75 4.19 4.28
N PRO A 115 11.84 3.41 3.19
CA PRO A 115 12.78 3.69 2.12
C PRO A 115 12.49 5.02 1.40
N ASP A 116 13.53 5.83 1.23
CA ASP A 116 13.41 7.09 0.50
C ASP A 116 13.28 6.88 -1.01
N ASP A 117 13.15 7.97 -1.77
CA ASP A 117 12.98 7.92 -3.22
C ASP A 117 14.21 7.39 -3.96
N GLU A 118 15.42 7.64 -3.47
CA GLU A 118 16.64 7.21 -4.14
C GLU A 118 16.89 5.71 -3.89
N GLU A 119 16.66 5.24 -2.67
CA GLU A 119 16.66 3.81 -2.34
C GLU A 119 15.62 3.06 -3.17
N PHE A 120 14.39 3.60 -3.22
CA PHE A 120 13.32 3.03 -4.00
C PHE A 120 13.67 2.97 -5.50
N LYS A 121 14.11 4.07 -6.11
CA LYS A 121 14.46 4.11 -7.54
C LYS A 121 15.57 3.13 -7.87
N LYS A 122 16.61 3.06 -7.05
CA LYS A 122 17.72 2.13 -7.23
C LYS A 122 17.24 0.68 -7.14
N ALA A 123 16.43 0.35 -6.14
CA ALA A 123 15.88 -1.00 -6.00
C ALA A 123 14.90 -1.34 -7.13
N PHE A 124 14.04 -0.41 -7.52
CA PHE A 124 13.04 -0.59 -8.56
C PHE A 124 13.67 -0.94 -9.91
N LYS A 125 14.78 -0.29 -10.28
CA LYS A 125 15.51 -0.57 -11.52
C LYS A 125 16.19 -1.95 -11.54
N ASN A 126 16.61 -2.44 -10.39
CA ASN A 126 17.46 -3.64 -10.29
C ASN A 126 16.71 -4.89 -9.82
N SER A 127 15.49 -4.75 -9.30
CA SER A 127 14.73 -5.86 -8.72
C SER A 127 14.00 -6.68 -9.79
N GLN A 128 13.91 -8.00 -9.58
CA GLN A 128 13.10 -8.89 -10.43
C GLN A 128 11.60 -8.76 -10.08
N ILE A 129 11.03 -7.55 -10.27
CA ILE A 129 9.63 -7.24 -9.90
C ILE A 129 8.64 -8.06 -10.71
N TYR A 130 8.99 -8.46 -11.93
CA TYR A 130 8.10 -9.22 -12.83
C TYR A 130 7.57 -10.53 -12.21
N LYS A 131 8.33 -11.16 -11.30
CA LYS A 131 7.93 -12.40 -10.62
C LYS A 131 7.14 -12.16 -9.34
N LYS A 132 6.84 -10.92 -8.98
CA LYS A 132 6.18 -10.55 -7.73
C LYS A 132 4.67 -10.48 -7.91
N THR A 133 3.93 -10.90 -6.89
CA THR A 133 2.44 -10.89 -6.90
C THR A 133 1.85 -9.50 -7.12
N TYR A 134 2.54 -8.45 -6.68
CA TYR A 134 2.13 -7.06 -6.80
C TYR A 134 2.53 -6.39 -8.14
N ILE A 135 3.10 -7.11 -9.11
CA ILE A 135 3.49 -6.51 -10.40
C ILE A 135 2.29 -5.93 -11.15
N LYS A 136 1.15 -6.63 -11.17
CA LYS A 136 -0.08 -6.18 -11.84
C LYS A 136 -0.57 -4.86 -11.25
N TYR A 137 -0.45 -4.71 -9.93
CA TYR A 137 -0.77 -3.46 -9.24
C TYR A 137 0.13 -2.32 -9.71
N ILE A 138 1.45 -2.53 -9.76
CA ILE A 138 2.41 -1.51 -10.20
C ILE A 138 2.15 -1.10 -11.65
N LEU A 139 1.98 -2.07 -12.56
CA LEU A 139 1.71 -1.79 -13.96
C LEU A 139 0.40 -1.01 -14.14
N THR A 140 -0.66 -1.40 -13.41
CA THR A 140 -1.92 -0.65 -13.38
C THR A 140 -1.71 0.80 -12.93
N LYS A 141 -0.91 1.02 -11.89
CA LYS A 141 -0.61 2.37 -11.39
C LYS A 141 0.18 3.21 -12.38
N LEU A 142 1.14 2.61 -13.07
CA LEU A 142 1.92 3.29 -14.11
C LEU A 142 1.05 3.68 -15.31
N GLU A 143 0.18 2.77 -15.74
CA GLU A 143 -0.75 3.01 -16.85
C GLU A 143 -1.72 4.15 -16.56
N HIS A 144 -2.19 4.27 -15.32
CA HIS A 144 -3.13 5.32 -14.90
C HIS A 144 -2.47 6.61 -14.43
N TYR A 145 -1.13 6.70 -14.36
CA TYR A 145 -0.44 7.85 -13.75
C TYR A 145 -0.68 9.17 -14.50
N ASP A 146 -0.83 9.13 -15.82
CA ASP A 146 -1.05 10.33 -16.65
C ASP A 146 -2.13 10.14 -17.74
N THR A 147 -2.99 9.12 -17.57
CA THR A 147 -3.96 8.74 -18.60
C THR A 147 -5.38 9.14 -18.17
N LYS A 148 -6.06 9.93 -19.01
CA LYS A 148 -7.47 10.32 -18.81
C LYS A 148 -8.44 9.14 -18.98
N ASN A 149 -8.00 8.08 -19.64
CA ASN A 149 -8.76 6.86 -19.87
C ASN A 149 -8.49 5.85 -18.75
N VAL A 150 -9.38 5.82 -17.76
CA VAL A 150 -9.37 4.78 -16.72
C VAL A 150 -9.87 3.48 -17.33
N MET A 151 -8.95 2.69 -17.88
CA MET A 151 -9.25 1.35 -18.39
C MET A 151 -9.52 0.39 -17.22
N VAL A 152 -10.53 -0.47 -17.35
CA VAL A 152 -10.84 -1.53 -16.38
C VAL A 152 -9.76 -2.60 -16.49
N THR A 153 -8.84 -2.65 -15.52
CA THR A 153 -7.64 -3.50 -15.58
C THR A 153 -7.88 -4.97 -15.22
N GLY A 154 -9.09 -5.32 -14.78
CA GLY A 154 -9.44 -6.66 -14.27
C GLY A 154 -9.20 -7.81 -15.26
N ASN A 155 -9.24 -7.54 -16.56
CA ASN A 155 -9.10 -8.56 -17.61
C ASN A 155 -7.80 -8.43 -18.43
N MET A 156 -6.81 -7.64 -17.97
CA MET A 156 -5.58 -7.47 -18.73
C MET A 156 -4.59 -8.62 -18.52
N SER A 157 -4.16 -9.22 -19.61
CA SER A 157 -3.01 -10.13 -19.68
C SER A 157 -1.71 -9.34 -19.79
N ILE A 158 -0.64 -9.84 -19.16
CA ILE A 158 0.68 -9.27 -19.36
C ILE A 158 1.25 -9.86 -20.65
N GLU A 159 1.40 -9.02 -21.67
CA GLU A 159 2.02 -9.43 -22.94
C GLU A 159 3.55 -9.36 -22.84
N HIS A 160 4.19 -10.42 -23.33
CA HIS A 160 5.64 -10.50 -23.41
C HIS A 160 6.08 -10.09 -24.81
N ILE A 161 6.85 -9.00 -24.92
CA ILE A 161 7.44 -8.59 -26.21
C ILE A 161 8.44 -9.63 -26.69
N MET A 162 9.22 -10.25 -25.79
CA MET A 162 10.10 -11.37 -26.11
C MET A 162 9.56 -12.70 -25.57
N PRO A 163 9.61 -13.79 -26.35
CA PRO A 163 9.25 -15.12 -25.89
C PRO A 163 10.10 -15.54 -24.69
N GLN A 164 9.42 -16.00 -23.63
CA GLN A 164 10.09 -16.54 -22.44
C GLN A 164 10.34 -18.05 -22.51
N ASN A 165 10.02 -18.68 -23.65
CA ASN A 165 10.27 -20.09 -23.84
C ASN A 165 11.75 -20.31 -24.19
N LYS A 166 12.39 -21.29 -23.53
CA LYS A 166 13.77 -21.69 -23.87
C LYS A 166 13.88 -22.26 -25.29
N ASN A 167 12.78 -22.81 -25.80
CA ASN A 167 12.68 -23.29 -27.17
C ASN A 167 12.01 -22.21 -28.01
N LEU A 168 12.82 -21.30 -28.54
CA LEU A 168 12.40 -20.33 -29.54
C LEU A 168 12.20 -21.05 -30.88
N SER A 169 11.14 -20.70 -31.61
CA SER A 169 11.03 -21.13 -33.00
C SER A 169 12.13 -20.45 -33.82
N LYS A 170 12.55 -21.06 -34.94
CA LYS A 170 13.58 -20.50 -35.84
C LYS A 170 13.21 -19.13 -36.45
N GLU A 171 11.94 -18.75 -36.38
CA GLU A 171 11.39 -17.52 -36.96
C GLU A 171 11.53 -16.31 -36.02
N TRP A 172 11.91 -16.56 -34.76
CA TRP A 172 12.35 -15.57 -33.78
C TRP A 172 13.87 -15.40 -33.82
#